data_AF-A0A0D1X6M1-F1
#
_entry.id   AF-A0A0D1X6M1-F1
#
_cell.length_a   1.000
_cell.length_b   1.000
_cell.length_c   1.000
_cell.angle_alpha   90.00
_cell.angle_beta   90.00
_cell.angle_gamma   90.00
#
_symmetry.space_group_name_H-M   'P 1'
#
loop_
_entity.id
_entity.type
_entity.pdbx_description
1 polymer ?
#
loop_
_entity_poly.entity_id
_entity_poly.type
_entity_poly.pdbx_seq_one_letter_code
_entity_poly.pdbx_strand_id
1 'polypeptide(L)'
;MARKKAQATTKPENDAKELASRSKQENGKAKEAEQEGEVENNNAAEEPEPEAEPEAEPETKEEADADAHTGQKRKGAPTAGTKTKSNKAPRQGSRTSSRTTGNPATPKQLLNFLLSAKSLEYCFPAEELEAANGVSSGKGKSKCYSLTSPSSFTPFEHLICAHLLAKPLSHVLGMRSIRTLLNEPFNFSTPDDIVQAGEKRVWEALEVARTQHRQKTATYMFGMAEAYADDETMFTLAEEANGDGPKGVIAHVKNTVPGLGNIGGEIFARRVQCVDGWGDALWPYADSKALEAVREIGIDVKDAEDLQNAIEGLIDWNLVGDLGLQEREVSKGQLVGEDMEMQVQTEYVVALERALGCVLEGKVAELRKAAASAFS
;
A
#
# COMPACT_ATOMS: atom_id res chain seq x y z
N MET A 1 4.08 -73.22 40.12
CA MET A 1 3.38 -72.44 39.07
C MET A 1 3.54 -70.96 39.41
N ALA A 2 4.71 -70.39 39.11
CA ALA A 2 5.02 -69.58 37.91
C ALA A 2 4.62 -68.10 38.06
N ARG A 3 5.51 -67.33 38.71
CA ARG A 3 5.60 -65.86 38.70
C ARG A 3 6.23 -65.42 37.37
N LYS A 4 5.68 -64.40 36.71
CA LYS A 4 6.38 -63.66 35.64
C LYS A 4 6.47 -62.17 36.00
N LYS A 5 7.71 -61.70 36.10
CA LYS A 5 8.15 -60.31 36.24
C LYS A 5 7.96 -59.58 34.92
N ALA A 6 7.47 -58.35 34.95
CA ALA A 6 7.64 -57.37 33.87
C ALA A 6 8.83 -56.47 34.22
N GLN A 7 9.77 -56.37 33.28
CA GLN A 7 10.96 -55.53 33.36
C GLN A 7 10.64 -54.12 32.87
N ALA A 8 11.12 -53.13 33.63
CA ALA A 8 11.25 -51.75 33.20
C ALA A 8 12.54 -51.58 32.38
N THR A 9 12.45 -50.84 31.27
CA THR A 9 13.58 -50.40 30.46
C THR A 9 13.59 -48.87 30.40
N THR A 10 14.74 -48.30 30.76
CA THR A 10 15.06 -46.87 30.83
C THR A 10 16.02 -46.43 29.72
N LYS A 11 15.74 -45.25 29.14
CA LYS A 11 16.61 -44.27 28.41
C LYS A 11 17.22 -44.65 27.03
N PRO A 12 17.63 -43.68 26.17
CA PRO A 12 17.98 -42.24 26.40
C PRO A 12 17.16 -41.24 25.53
N GLU A 13 16.83 -39.99 25.89
CA GLU A 13 17.66 -38.82 26.27
C GLU A 13 18.86 -38.54 25.34
N ASN A 14 18.61 -38.25 24.06
CA ASN A 14 19.60 -37.53 23.24
C ASN A 14 19.05 -36.67 22.08
N ASP A 15 17.76 -36.73 21.76
CA ASP A 15 17.22 -35.97 20.61
C ASP A 15 16.80 -34.51 20.92
N ALA A 16 16.85 -34.09 22.18
CA ALA A 16 16.39 -32.76 22.59
C ALA A 16 17.42 -31.62 22.38
N LYS A 17 18.68 -31.93 22.01
CA LYS A 17 19.72 -30.92 21.80
C LYS A 17 19.93 -30.52 20.34
N GLU A 18 19.43 -31.30 19.39
CA GLU A 18 19.61 -31.02 17.95
C GLU A 18 18.47 -30.18 17.35
N LEU A 19 17.30 -30.16 17.99
CA LEU A 19 16.17 -29.28 17.63
C LEU A 19 16.35 -27.83 18.15
N ALA A 20 17.14 -27.61 19.20
CA ALA A 20 17.38 -26.29 19.78
C ALA A 20 18.44 -25.45 19.03
N SER A 21 19.27 -26.07 18.19
CA SER A 21 20.30 -25.38 17.41
C SER A 21 19.81 -24.90 16.03
N ARG A 22 18.81 -25.57 15.43
CA ARG A 22 18.17 -25.10 14.18
C ARG A 22 17.29 -23.86 14.39
N SER A 23 16.57 -23.78 15.50
CA SER A 23 15.69 -22.63 15.83
C SER A 23 16.46 -21.30 16.05
N LYS A 24 17.74 -21.34 16.41
CA LYS A 24 18.55 -20.12 16.60
C LYS A 24 19.17 -19.56 15.31
N GLN A 25 19.23 -20.34 14.23
CA GLN A 25 19.87 -19.91 12.99
C GLN A 25 18.89 -19.28 11.98
N GLU A 26 17.59 -19.61 12.06
CA GLU A 26 16.53 -18.94 11.29
C GLU A 26 16.13 -17.59 11.89
N ASN A 27 16.18 -17.45 13.21
CA ASN A 27 15.78 -16.20 13.90
C ASN A 27 16.79 -15.04 13.73
N GLY A 28 18.02 -15.34 13.28
CA GLY A 28 19.05 -14.32 12.98
C GLY A 28 18.87 -13.65 11.61
N LYS A 29 18.32 -14.37 10.62
CA LYS A 29 18.08 -13.84 9.27
C LYS A 29 16.80 -12.99 9.17
N ALA A 30 15.79 -13.27 10.01
CA ALA A 30 14.58 -12.46 10.07
C ALA A 30 14.85 -11.04 10.60
N LYS A 31 15.76 -10.90 11.58
CA LYS A 31 16.08 -9.61 12.21
C LYS A 31 16.87 -8.63 11.33
N GLU A 32 17.70 -9.11 10.42
CA GLU A 32 18.38 -8.25 9.42
C GLU A 32 17.40 -7.77 8.33
N ALA A 33 16.37 -8.56 7.99
CA ALA A 33 15.34 -8.17 7.02
C ALA A 33 14.33 -7.14 7.57
N GLU A 34 14.14 -7.07 8.89
CA GLU A 34 13.26 -6.07 9.55
C GLU A 34 13.88 -4.67 9.56
N GLN A 35 15.18 -4.53 9.81
CA GLN A 35 15.86 -3.23 9.81
C GLN A 35 15.94 -2.58 8.42
N GLU A 36 16.10 -3.36 7.35
CA GLU A 36 16.06 -2.81 5.98
C GLU A 36 14.64 -2.48 5.50
N GLY A 37 13.59 -3.06 6.10
CA GLY A 37 12.19 -2.76 5.79
C GLY A 37 11.71 -1.43 6.38
N GLU A 38 12.10 -1.12 7.63
CA GLU A 38 11.73 0.15 8.28
C GLU A 38 12.43 1.36 7.64
N VAL A 39 13.67 1.20 7.14
CA VAL A 39 14.41 2.31 6.50
C VAL A 39 13.85 2.64 5.12
N GLU A 40 13.35 1.68 4.34
CA GLU A 40 12.75 1.94 3.02
C GLU A 40 11.33 2.53 3.09
N ASN A 41 10.53 2.18 4.11
CA ASN A 41 9.17 2.70 4.26
C ASN A 41 9.09 4.02 5.05
N ASN A 42 10.03 4.31 5.94
CA ASN A 42 10.03 5.57 6.70
C ASN A 42 10.80 6.71 6.01
N ASN A 43 11.72 6.44 5.07
CA ASN A 43 12.56 7.47 4.44
C ASN A 43 11.94 8.13 3.18
N ALA A 44 10.66 7.93 2.89
CA ALA A 44 10.02 8.58 1.74
C ALA A 44 9.65 10.08 1.98
N ALA A 45 10.11 10.70 3.08
CA ALA A 45 9.66 12.04 3.49
C ALA A 45 10.75 13.06 3.90
N GLU A 46 12.04 12.80 3.74
CA GLU A 46 13.08 13.83 3.97
C GLU A 46 14.13 13.86 2.85
N GLU A 47 14.12 14.93 2.04
CA GLU A 47 15.29 15.33 1.25
C GLU A 47 16.32 15.96 2.20
N PRO A 48 17.58 15.47 2.27
CA PRO A 48 18.61 16.15 3.05
C PRO A 48 19.15 17.36 2.28
N GLU A 49 19.16 18.52 2.93
CA GLU A 49 19.90 19.71 2.49
C GLU A 49 21.41 19.40 2.42
N PRO A 50 22.16 19.99 1.46
CA PRO A 50 23.59 19.74 1.33
C PRO A 50 24.39 20.53 2.37
N GLU A 51 24.99 19.82 3.33
CA GLU A 51 26.01 20.37 4.24
C GLU A 51 27.33 20.62 3.49
N ALA A 52 27.97 21.73 3.88
CA ALA A 52 29.18 22.29 3.29
C ALA A 52 30.45 21.51 3.71
N GLU A 53 31.35 21.28 2.74
CA GLU A 53 32.72 20.84 2.97
C GLU A 53 33.56 21.95 3.64
N PRO A 54 34.49 21.59 4.54
CA PRO A 54 35.67 22.39 4.80
C PRO A 54 36.97 21.73 4.28
N GLU A 55 37.85 22.63 3.84
CA GLU A 55 39.15 22.45 3.18
C GLU A 55 40.24 21.72 4.00
N ALA A 56 41.24 21.22 3.25
CA ALA A 56 42.50 20.59 3.64
C ALA A 56 43.45 21.52 4.46
N GLU A 57 44.53 21.11 5.14
CA GLU A 57 45.71 20.26 4.87
C GLU A 57 46.50 20.05 6.23
N PRO A 58 47.81 19.71 6.31
CA PRO A 58 48.55 18.47 5.93
C PRO A 58 49.41 17.90 7.09
N GLU A 59 50.07 16.74 6.88
CA GLU A 59 51.54 16.50 7.04
C GLU A 59 51.96 15.03 7.34
N THR A 60 52.77 14.50 6.40
CA THR A 60 54.02 13.66 6.47
C THR A 60 54.13 12.19 7.00
N LYS A 61 54.68 11.35 6.07
CA LYS A 61 55.80 10.34 6.14
C LYS A 61 55.63 9.06 6.99
N GLU A 62 56.02 7.83 6.62
CA GLU A 62 57.20 7.20 5.95
C GLU A 62 56.79 5.81 5.35
N GLU A 63 57.11 5.46 4.08
CA GLU A 63 58.14 4.52 3.56
C GLU A 63 58.06 3.00 3.91
N ALA A 64 57.91 2.13 2.88
CA ALA A 64 58.83 1.01 2.53
C ALA A 64 58.34 0.13 1.31
N ASP A 65 59.17 0.14 0.26
CA ASP A 65 59.52 -0.85 -0.80
C ASP A 65 58.62 -2.02 -1.26
N ALA A 66 58.44 -2.17 -2.60
CA ALA A 66 59.31 -3.03 -3.46
C ALA A 66 58.78 -3.21 -4.92
N ASP A 67 59.64 -2.85 -5.89
CA ASP A 67 59.89 -3.34 -7.27
C ASP A 67 58.78 -3.80 -8.25
N ALA A 68 58.73 -3.15 -9.44
CA ALA A 68 59.36 -3.66 -10.68
C ALA A 68 59.08 -2.80 -11.95
N HIS A 69 60.16 -2.45 -12.66
CA HIS A 69 60.40 -2.31 -14.12
C HIS A 69 59.26 -1.88 -15.09
N THR A 70 59.39 -1.06 -16.13
CA THR A 70 60.48 -0.45 -16.96
C THR A 70 59.74 0.48 -17.94
N GLY A 71 60.13 1.75 -18.16
CA GLY A 71 60.95 2.10 -19.32
C GLY A 71 60.39 3.26 -20.17
N GLN A 72 61.27 4.24 -20.42
CA GLN A 72 61.32 5.22 -21.52
C GLN A 72 60.57 6.57 -21.45
N LYS A 73 61.41 7.57 -21.14
CA LYS A 73 61.38 9.00 -21.44
C LYS A 73 60.89 9.34 -22.86
N ARG A 74 60.10 10.42 -22.98
CA ARG A 74 60.52 11.65 -23.69
C ARG A 74 59.64 12.86 -23.34
N LYS A 75 60.35 13.99 -23.22
CA LYS A 75 59.94 15.33 -22.80
C LYS A 75 59.56 16.15 -24.03
N GLY A 76 58.43 16.85 -23.99
CA GLY A 76 58.05 17.87 -24.98
C GLY A 76 56.84 18.66 -24.49
N ALA A 77 57.00 19.98 -24.38
CA ALA A 77 55.94 20.96 -24.13
C ALA A 77 55.90 21.94 -25.33
N PRO A 78 54.98 22.92 -25.37
CA PRO A 78 53.55 22.80 -25.62
C PRO A 78 53.16 23.55 -26.93
N THR A 79 51.97 23.32 -27.48
CA THR A 79 51.39 24.21 -28.51
C THR A 79 49.89 24.36 -28.32
N ALA A 80 49.43 25.55 -28.69
CA ALA A 80 48.20 26.21 -28.29
C ALA A 80 46.93 25.77 -29.04
N GLY A 81 45.77 26.10 -28.44
CA GLY A 81 44.43 26.03 -29.04
C GLY A 81 43.78 24.66 -28.81
N THR A 82 42.56 24.53 -28.28
CA THR A 82 41.36 25.27 -28.66
C THR A 82 40.31 25.10 -27.57
N LYS A 83 39.70 26.22 -27.15
CA LYS A 83 38.54 26.25 -26.26
C LYS A 83 37.30 25.74 -26.99
N THR A 84 36.73 24.62 -26.57
CA THR A 84 35.38 24.22 -26.98
C THR A 84 34.44 24.43 -25.81
N LYS A 85 33.66 25.51 -25.87
CA LYS A 85 32.58 25.83 -24.93
C LYS A 85 31.44 24.84 -25.17
N SER A 86 31.05 24.08 -24.15
CA SER A 86 29.79 23.34 -24.15
C SER A 86 28.65 24.28 -23.78
N ASN A 87 27.71 24.47 -24.70
CA ASN A 87 26.46 25.17 -24.46
C ASN A 87 25.52 24.24 -23.67
N LYS A 88 25.40 24.48 -22.36
CA LYS A 88 24.34 23.90 -21.53
C LYS A 88 23.14 24.83 -21.58
N ALA A 89 22.12 24.45 -22.33
CA ALA A 89 20.84 25.16 -22.39
C ALA A 89 20.09 25.04 -21.04
N PRO A 90 19.46 26.12 -20.54
CA PRO A 90 18.68 26.07 -19.31
C PRO A 90 17.36 25.34 -19.57
N ARG A 91 17.05 24.33 -18.73
CA ARG A 91 15.73 23.70 -18.66
C ARG A 91 14.71 24.75 -18.21
N GLN A 92 13.84 25.18 -19.11
CA GLN A 92 12.66 25.96 -18.77
C GLN A 92 11.70 25.08 -17.96
N GLY A 93 11.56 25.36 -16.67
CA GLY A 93 10.45 24.87 -15.86
C GLY A 93 9.15 25.50 -16.36
N SER A 94 8.34 24.72 -17.06
CA SER A 94 6.97 25.09 -17.42
C SER A 94 6.07 24.96 -16.19
N ARG A 95 6.10 25.98 -15.31
CA ARG A 95 4.98 26.24 -14.39
C ARG A 95 3.99 27.14 -15.13
N THR A 96 3.18 26.53 -15.99
CA THR A 96 2.06 27.22 -16.64
C THR A 96 0.90 27.33 -15.65
N SER A 97 0.88 28.45 -14.92
CA SER A 97 -0.29 28.90 -14.15
C SER A 97 -1.36 29.38 -15.13
N SER A 98 -2.22 28.48 -15.59
CA SER A 98 -3.46 28.84 -16.27
C SER A 98 -4.47 29.27 -15.22
N ARG A 99 -4.59 30.60 -15.01
CA ARG A 99 -5.74 31.23 -14.34
C ARG A 99 -7.01 30.90 -15.14
N THR A 100 -7.61 29.76 -14.82
CA THR A 100 -8.92 29.38 -15.34
C THR A 100 -9.96 30.03 -14.45
N THR A 101 -10.63 31.06 -14.97
CA THR A 101 -11.73 31.80 -14.33
C THR A 101 -13.03 30.99 -14.32
N GLY A 102 -12.97 29.72 -13.93
CA GLY A 102 -14.15 28.90 -13.67
C GLY A 102 -14.58 29.08 -12.22
N ASN A 103 -15.89 29.07 -11.95
CA ASN A 103 -16.36 28.90 -10.57
C ASN A 103 -15.79 27.58 -10.03
N PRO A 104 -15.02 27.59 -8.93
CA PRO A 104 -14.51 26.36 -8.35
C PRO A 104 -15.69 25.49 -7.89
N ALA A 105 -15.60 24.18 -8.08
CA ALA A 105 -16.59 23.25 -7.56
C ALA A 105 -16.74 23.44 -6.05
N THR A 106 -17.98 23.49 -5.57
CA THR A 106 -18.28 23.51 -4.13
C THR A 106 -17.92 22.15 -3.49
N PRO A 107 -17.66 22.09 -2.17
CA PRO A 107 -17.44 20.82 -1.48
C PRO A 107 -18.57 19.80 -1.70
N LYS A 108 -19.82 20.28 -1.75
CA LYS A 108 -20.99 19.46 -2.10
C LYS A 108 -20.86 18.85 -3.50
N GLN A 109 -20.53 19.65 -4.51
CA GLN A 109 -20.33 19.16 -5.88
C GLN A 109 -19.17 18.17 -5.96
N LEU A 110 -18.07 18.43 -5.24
CA LEU A 110 -16.91 17.54 -5.20
C LEU A 110 -17.25 16.19 -4.58
N LEU A 111 -17.89 16.14 -3.41
CA LEU A 111 -18.27 14.88 -2.76
C LEU A 111 -19.23 14.04 -3.60
N ASN A 112 -20.29 14.67 -4.14
CA ASN A 112 -21.25 13.97 -5.00
C ASN A 112 -20.59 13.49 -6.30
N PHE A 113 -19.66 14.26 -6.87
CA PHE A 113 -18.93 13.84 -8.07
C PHE A 113 -18.00 12.68 -7.75
N LEU A 114 -17.22 12.79 -6.67
CA LEU A 114 -16.27 11.79 -6.21
C LEU A 114 -16.94 10.45 -5.99
N LEU A 115 -18.15 10.43 -5.42
CA LEU A 115 -18.91 9.20 -5.22
C LEU A 115 -19.62 8.69 -6.47
N SER A 116 -19.81 9.50 -7.52
CA SER A 116 -20.41 9.01 -8.77
C SER A 116 -19.47 8.11 -9.58
N ALA A 117 -20.01 7.20 -10.40
CA ALA A 117 -19.23 6.41 -11.36
C ALA A 117 -18.37 7.27 -12.34
N LYS A 118 -18.73 8.54 -12.56
CA LYS A 118 -18.00 9.45 -13.46
C LYS A 118 -16.63 9.87 -12.92
N SER A 119 -16.38 9.76 -11.61
CA SER A 119 -15.08 10.10 -11.04
C SER A 119 -14.00 9.06 -11.33
N LEU A 120 -14.36 7.84 -11.69
CA LEU A 120 -13.44 6.71 -11.84
C LEU A 120 -12.28 7.03 -12.80
N GLU A 121 -12.55 7.71 -13.92
CA GLU A 121 -11.52 8.10 -14.90
C GLU A 121 -10.49 9.11 -14.37
N TYR A 122 -10.84 9.83 -13.31
CA TYR A 122 -9.97 10.79 -12.62
C TYR A 122 -9.23 10.16 -11.46
N CYS A 123 -9.81 9.13 -10.85
CA CYS A 123 -9.32 8.54 -9.62
C CYS A 123 -8.46 7.30 -9.85
N PHE A 124 -8.55 6.64 -11.00
CA PHE A 124 -7.84 5.38 -11.25
C PHE A 124 -7.12 5.35 -12.61
N PRO A 125 -6.08 4.52 -12.74
CA PRO A 125 -5.38 4.29 -14.01
C PRO A 125 -6.33 3.76 -15.09
N ALA A 126 -6.13 4.19 -16.35
CA ALA A 126 -6.93 3.69 -17.48
C ALA A 126 -6.83 2.16 -17.63
N GLU A 127 -5.63 1.58 -17.46
CA GLU A 127 -5.40 0.12 -17.48
C GLU A 127 -6.22 -0.62 -16.41
N GLU A 128 -6.51 0.04 -15.28
CA GLU A 128 -7.32 -0.53 -14.21
C GLU A 128 -8.79 -0.60 -14.62
N LEU A 129 -9.31 0.49 -15.18
CA LEU A 129 -10.69 0.58 -15.65
C LEU A 129 -10.96 -0.33 -16.86
N GLU A 130 -10.01 -0.42 -17.79
CA GLU A 130 -10.10 -1.32 -18.95
C GLU A 130 -10.16 -2.79 -18.53
N ALA A 131 -9.30 -3.21 -17.60
CA ALA A 131 -9.31 -4.58 -17.10
C ALA A 131 -10.61 -4.91 -16.39
N ALA A 132 -11.13 -3.98 -15.58
CA ALA A 132 -12.37 -4.20 -14.85
C ALA A 132 -13.59 -4.33 -15.78
N ASN A 133 -13.63 -3.57 -16.88
CA ASN A 133 -14.66 -3.66 -17.91
C ASN A 133 -14.54 -4.92 -18.79
N GLY A 134 -13.31 -5.40 -19.05
CA GLY A 134 -13.05 -6.59 -19.85
C GLY A 134 -13.56 -7.88 -19.20
N VAL A 135 -13.58 -7.94 -17.87
CA VAL A 135 -13.99 -9.15 -17.12
C VAL A 135 -15.51 -9.34 -17.09
N SER A 136 -16.31 -8.29 -17.30
CA SER A 136 -17.78 -8.37 -17.34
C SER A 136 -18.33 -9.32 -18.43
N SER A 137 -17.47 -9.82 -19.32
CA SER A 137 -17.80 -10.76 -20.40
C SER A 137 -17.51 -12.24 -20.07
N GLY A 138 -16.87 -12.55 -18.94
CA GLY A 138 -16.45 -13.90 -18.55
C GLY A 138 -17.11 -14.41 -17.26
N LYS A 139 -17.21 -15.74 -17.11
CA LYS A 139 -17.71 -16.40 -15.88
C LYS A 139 -16.73 -16.18 -14.71
N GLY A 140 -16.92 -15.09 -13.97
CA GLY A 140 -16.22 -14.81 -12.70
C GLY A 140 -16.11 -13.31 -12.47
N LYS A 141 -16.53 -12.82 -11.29
CA LYS A 141 -16.30 -11.42 -10.91
C LYS A 141 -14.82 -11.28 -10.57
N SER A 142 -14.09 -10.42 -11.29
CA SER A 142 -12.71 -10.12 -10.93
C SER A 142 -12.67 -9.09 -9.81
N LYS A 143 -11.98 -9.41 -8.72
CA LYS A 143 -11.74 -8.48 -7.62
C LYS A 143 -10.73 -7.42 -8.06
N CYS A 144 -11.12 -6.17 -8.04
CA CYS A 144 -10.21 -5.05 -8.29
C CYS A 144 -10.36 -4.01 -7.20
N TYR A 145 -9.25 -3.40 -6.79
CA TYR A 145 -9.25 -2.45 -5.69
C TYR A 145 -10.14 -1.23 -5.95
N SER A 146 -10.26 -0.86 -7.22
CA SER A 146 -10.94 0.34 -7.71
C SER A 146 -12.46 0.20 -7.79
N LEU A 147 -12.97 -0.95 -8.25
CA LEU A 147 -14.41 -1.16 -8.54
C LEU A 147 -15.07 -2.25 -7.69
N THR A 148 -14.32 -3.01 -6.90
CA THR A 148 -14.92 -3.91 -5.91
C THR A 148 -15.18 -3.10 -4.63
N SER A 149 -16.38 -3.26 -4.05
CA SER A 149 -16.73 -2.56 -2.80
C SER A 149 -15.71 -2.89 -1.72
N PRO A 150 -15.18 -1.90 -0.96
CA PRO A 150 -14.29 -2.19 0.16
C PRO A 150 -14.90 -3.18 1.17
N SER A 151 -16.21 -3.17 1.36
CA SER A 151 -16.95 -4.11 2.22
C SER A 151 -17.01 -5.55 1.67
N SER A 152 -16.70 -5.76 0.38
CA SER A 152 -16.70 -7.08 -0.26
C SER A 152 -15.35 -7.82 -0.15
N PHE A 153 -14.32 -7.15 0.34
CA PHE A 153 -13.02 -7.77 0.61
C PHE A 153 -13.04 -8.36 2.02
N THR A 154 -12.40 -9.52 2.18
CA THR A 154 -12.11 -10.03 3.52
C THR A 154 -11.03 -9.18 4.19
N PRO A 155 -10.91 -9.19 5.53
CA PRO A 155 -9.80 -8.54 6.22
C PRO A 155 -8.43 -9.00 5.69
N PHE A 156 -8.27 -10.29 5.36
CA PHE A 156 -7.02 -10.79 4.79
C PHE A 156 -6.71 -10.19 3.41
N GLU A 157 -7.72 -10.03 2.56
CA GLU A 157 -7.52 -9.38 1.26
C GLU A 157 -7.18 -7.89 1.42
N HIS A 158 -7.69 -7.22 2.46
CA HIS A 158 -7.26 -5.85 2.81
C HIS A 158 -5.81 -5.81 3.27
N LEU A 159 -5.30 -6.82 3.99
CA LEU A 159 -3.87 -6.91 4.32
C LEU A 159 -2.99 -7.09 3.07
N ILE A 160 -3.43 -7.89 2.10
CA ILE A 160 -2.77 -7.99 0.79
C ILE A 160 -2.73 -6.62 0.10
N CYS A 161 -3.84 -5.89 0.09
CA CYS A 161 -3.90 -4.55 -0.47
C CYS A 161 -2.94 -3.59 0.25
N ALA A 162 -2.93 -3.61 1.59
CA ALA A 162 -2.02 -2.80 2.40
C ALA A 162 -0.55 -3.09 2.09
N HIS A 163 -0.17 -4.35 1.91
CA HIS A 163 1.18 -4.75 1.50
C HIS A 163 1.64 -4.11 0.20
N LEU A 164 0.76 -4.08 -0.79
CA LEU A 164 1.11 -3.58 -2.11
C LEU A 164 1.09 -2.04 -2.14
N LEU A 165 0.20 -1.41 -1.39
CA LEU A 165 0.02 0.05 -1.41
C LEU A 165 0.90 0.80 -0.42
N ALA A 166 1.39 0.16 0.65
CA ALA A 166 2.32 0.78 1.59
C ALA A 166 3.73 0.98 0.99
N LYS A 167 4.03 0.28 -0.10
CA LYS A 167 5.33 0.36 -0.78
C LYS A 167 5.37 1.61 -1.67
N PRO A 168 6.58 2.15 -1.96
CA PRO A 168 6.76 3.24 -2.91
C PRO A 168 6.59 2.78 -4.37
N LEU A 169 5.41 2.27 -4.71
CA LEU A 169 5.05 1.85 -6.07
C LEU A 169 4.24 2.95 -6.76
N SER A 170 4.32 2.99 -8.10
CA SER A 170 3.37 3.80 -8.85
C SER A 170 1.95 3.27 -8.67
N HIS A 171 0.97 4.17 -8.73
CA HIS A 171 -0.43 3.83 -8.55
C HIS A 171 -0.89 2.73 -9.53
N VAL A 172 -0.51 2.84 -10.81
CA VAL A 172 -0.72 1.82 -11.84
C VAL A 172 -0.18 0.45 -11.42
N LEU A 173 1.04 0.41 -10.88
CA LEU A 173 1.68 -0.85 -10.51
C LEU A 173 1.03 -1.46 -9.27
N GLY A 174 0.63 -0.65 -8.29
CA GLY A 174 -0.12 -1.09 -7.11
C GLY A 174 -1.43 -1.76 -7.50
N MET A 175 -2.25 -1.08 -8.31
CA MET A 175 -3.56 -1.58 -8.77
C MET A 175 -3.42 -2.88 -9.58
N ARG A 176 -2.47 -2.93 -10.53
CA ARG A 176 -2.19 -4.15 -11.29
C ARG A 176 -1.74 -5.30 -10.39
N SER A 177 -0.92 -5.03 -9.38
CA SER A 177 -0.43 -6.07 -8.47
C SER A 177 -1.59 -6.68 -7.68
N ILE A 178 -2.46 -5.84 -7.09
CA ILE A 178 -3.63 -6.32 -6.35
C ILE A 178 -4.51 -7.19 -7.24
N ARG A 179 -4.87 -6.68 -8.42
CA ARG A 179 -5.67 -7.41 -9.40
C ARG A 179 -5.01 -8.72 -9.85
N THR A 180 -3.70 -8.75 -10.02
CA THR A 180 -3.00 -9.99 -10.45
C THR A 180 -3.04 -11.05 -9.35
N LEU A 181 -2.86 -10.66 -8.09
CA LEU A 181 -2.79 -11.60 -6.98
C LEU A 181 -4.17 -12.14 -6.58
N LEU A 182 -5.19 -11.28 -6.53
CA LEU A 182 -6.53 -11.64 -6.04
C LEU A 182 -7.42 -12.33 -7.09
N ASN A 183 -6.90 -12.63 -8.29
CA ASN A 183 -7.69 -13.22 -9.37
C ASN A 183 -6.97 -14.39 -10.02
N GLU A 184 -7.71 -15.18 -10.81
CA GLU A 184 -7.16 -16.22 -11.67
C GLU A 184 -5.99 -15.68 -12.52
N PRO A 185 -4.88 -16.42 -12.65
CA PRO A 185 -4.68 -17.81 -12.24
C PRO A 185 -4.04 -17.99 -10.84
N PHE A 186 -4.03 -16.94 -10.01
CA PHE A 186 -3.38 -16.97 -8.69
C PHE A 186 -4.39 -17.10 -7.55
N ASN A 187 -5.43 -16.25 -7.57
CA ASN A 187 -6.57 -16.29 -6.66
C ASN A 187 -6.18 -16.38 -5.17
N PHE A 188 -5.23 -15.54 -4.74
CA PHE A 188 -4.76 -15.48 -3.36
C PHE A 188 -5.74 -14.71 -2.46
N SER A 189 -6.92 -15.30 -2.22
CA SER A 189 -8.00 -14.66 -1.46
C SER A 189 -7.99 -14.99 0.03
N THR A 190 -7.30 -16.06 0.42
CA THR A 190 -7.18 -16.55 1.79
C THR A 190 -5.73 -16.86 2.16
N PRO A 191 -5.40 -16.91 3.47
CA PRO A 191 -4.09 -17.36 3.92
C PRO A 191 -3.72 -18.74 3.35
N ASP A 192 -4.66 -19.68 3.38
CA ASP A 192 -4.49 -21.04 2.86
C ASP A 192 -4.16 -21.08 1.37
N ASP A 193 -4.77 -20.21 0.55
CA ASP A 193 -4.46 -20.12 -0.89
C ASP A 193 -2.97 -19.82 -1.10
N ILE A 194 -2.40 -18.92 -0.30
CA ILE A 194 -0.99 -18.54 -0.39
C ILE A 194 -0.09 -19.64 0.17
N VAL A 195 -0.42 -20.20 1.34
CA VAL A 195 0.38 -21.26 1.99
C VAL A 195 0.47 -22.49 1.09
N GLN A 196 -0.65 -22.94 0.53
CA GLN A 196 -0.69 -24.10 -0.37
C GLN A 196 0.04 -23.84 -1.68
N ALA A 197 -0.06 -22.64 -2.24
CA ALA A 197 0.64 -22.24 -3.45
C ALA A 197 2.16 -22.14 -3.25
N GLY A 198 2.60 -21.76 -2.05
CA GLY A 198 4.00 -21.57 -1.67
C GLY A 198 4.58 -20.23 -2.13
N GLU A 199 5.64 -19.78 -1.44
CA GLU A 199 6.32 -18.51 -1.71
C GLU A 199 6.71 -18.32 -3.19
N LYS A 200 7.17 -19.39 -3.85
CA LYS A 200 7.56 -19.34 -5.26
C LYS A 200 6.38 -18.93 -6.16
N ARG A 201 5.17 -19.39 -5.86
CA ARG A 201 3.98 -19.06 -6.65
C ARG A 201 3.52 -17.63 -6.41
N VAL A 202 3.68 -17.11 -5.19
CA VAL A 202 3.50 -15.68 -4.88
C VAL A 202 4.49 -14.83 -5.67
N TRP A 203 5.76 -15.24 -5.70
CA TRP A 203 6.79 -14.57 -6.50
C TRP A 203 6.45 -14.56 -7.99
N GLU A 204 5.96 -15.68 -8.54
CA GLU A 204 5.49 -15.76 -9.93
C GLU A 204 4.34 -14.77 -10.20
N ALA A 205 3.41 -14.60 -9.25
CA ALA A 205 2.33 -13.61 -9.38
C ALA A 205 2.88 -12.18 -9.44
N LEU A 206 3.83 -11.85 -8.57
CA LEU A 206 4.49 -10.55 -8.53
C LEU A 206 5.37 -10.32 -9.78
N GLU A 207 5.94 -11.39 -10.37
CA GLU A 207 6.62 -11.35 -11.66
C GLU A 207 5.66 -10.96 -12.79
N VAL A 208 4.49 -11.63 -12.86
CA VAL A 208 3.43 -11.33 -13.83
C VAL A 208 2.90 -9.90 -13.66
N ALA A 209 2.70 -9.47 -12.42
CA ALA A 209 2.30 -8.10 -12.09
C ALA A 209 3.38 -7.05 -12.39
N ARG A 210 4.62 -7.48 -12.67
CA ARG A 210 5.81 -6.63 -12.86
C ARG A 210 6.09 -5.74 -11.65
N THR A 211 5.80 -6.24 -10.45
CA THR A 211 6.04 -5.53 -9.18
C THR A 211 7.56 -5.36 -8.97
N GLN A 212 7.96 -4.34 -8.23
CA GLN A 212 9.35 -4.16 -7.81
C GLN A 212 9.62 -4.96 -6.52
N HIS A 213 10.88 -5.31 -6.24
CA HIS A 213 11.27 -6.07 -5.04
C HIS A 213 10.48 -7.37 -4.83
N ARG A 214 10.24 -8.11 -5.91
CA ARG A 214 9.33 -9.27 -5.96
C ARG A 214 9.69 -10.36 -4.97
N GLN A 215 10.97 -10.69 -4.83
CA GLN A 215 11.42 -11.71 -3.88
C GLN A 215 11.08 -11.31 -2.45
N LYS A 216 11.56 -10.14 -2.01
CA LYS A 216 11.29 -9.62 -0.66
C LYS A 216 9.79 -9.54 -0.37
N THR A 217 9.00 -9.09 -1.35
CA THR A 217 7.53 -8.99 -1.22
C THR A 217 6.87 -10.37 -1.16
N ALA A 218 7.32 -11.34 -1.96
CA ALA A 218 6.83 -12.71 -1.90
C ALA A 218 7.11 -13.35 -0.54
N THR A 219 8.34 -13.19 -0.02
CA THR A 219 8.71 -13.68 1.31
C THR A 219 7.82 -13.09 2.40
N TYR A 220 7.59 -11.78 2.38
CA TYR A 220 6.72 -11.10 3.35
C TYR A 220 5.25 -11.55 3.24
N MET A 221 4.69 -11.61 2.03
CA MET A 221 3.31 -12.04 1.84
C MET A 221 3.10 -13.50 2.21
N PHE A 222 4.07 -14.37 1.92
CA PHE A 222 4.04 -15.76 2.34
C PHE A 222 4.12 -15.90 3.87
N GLY A 223 5.04 -15.18 4.52
CA GLY A 223 5.15 -15.16 5.98
C GLY A 223 3.92 -14.57 6.67
N MET A 224 3.28 -13.56 6.08
CA MET A 224 1.97 -13.06 6.54
C MET A 224 0.91 -14.16 6.44
N ALA A 225 0.84 -14.88 5.32
CA ALA A 225 -0.13 -15.96 5.17
C ALA A 225 0.11 -17.10 6.16
N GLU A 226 1.36 -17.45 6.46
CA GLU A 226 1.67 -18.43 7.51
C GLU A 226 1.24 -17.93 8.90
N ALA A 227 1.47 -16.65 9.22
CA ALA A 227 1.08 -16.06 10.49
C ALA A 227 -0.45 -15.97 10.67
N TYR A 228 -1.19 -15.79 9.58
CA TYR A 228 -2.65 -15.63 9.59
C TYR A 228 -3.40 -16.87 9.08
N ALA A 229 -2.72 -18.01 8.91
CA ALA A 229 -3.37 -19.29 8.57
C ALA A 229 -4.26 -19.82 9.70
N ASP A 230 -4.04 -19.34 10.93
CA ASP A 230 -4.92 -19.56 12.05
C ASP A 230 -5.94 -18.42 12.17
N ASP A 231 -7.23 -18.76 12.08
CA ASP A 231 -8.35 -17.82 12.19
C ASP A 231 -8.33 -17.04 13.52
N GLU A 232 -7.73 -17.60 14.58
CA GLU A 232 -7.57 -16.92 15.88
C GLU A 232 -6.77 -15.61 15.77
N THR A 233 -5.85 -15.51 14.82
CA THR A 233 -5.00 -14.31 14.65
C THR A 233 -5.81 -13.13 14.11
N MET A 234 -6.67 -13.37 13.12
CA MET A 234 -7.53 -12.31 12.58
C MET A 234 -8.58 -11.86 13.61
N PHE A 235 -9.10 -12.80 14.41
CA PHE A 235 -9.97 -12.49 15.53
C PHE A 235 -9.24 -11.63 16.59
N THR A 236 -8.00 -11.99 16.94
CA THR A 236 -7.18 -11.20 17.87
C THR A 236 -6.97 -9.78 17.35
N LEU A 237 -6.68 -9.59 16.06
CA LEU A 237 -6.54 -8.27 15.47
C LEU A 237 -7.86 -7.45 15.55
N ALA A 238 -9.02 -8.10 15.41
CA ALA A 238 -10.31 -7.45 15.61
C ALA A 238 -10.55 -7.06 17.09
N GLU A 239 -10.14 -7.90 18.05
CA GLU A 239 -10.21 -7.56 19.48
C GLU A 239 -9.31 -6.37 19.85
N GLU A 240 -8.11 -6.29 19.27
CA GLU A 240 -7.23 -5.12 19.43
C GLU A 240 -7.86 -3.84 18.88
N ALA A 241 -8.64 -3.96 17.79
CA ALA A 241 -9.46 -2.85 17.29
C ALA A 241 -10.50 -2.41 18.33
N ASN A 242 -11.23 -3.36 18.94
CA ASN A 242 -12.24 -3.06 19.95
C ASN A 242 -11.65 -2.43 21.23
N GLY A 243 -10.41 -2.79 21.59
CA GLY A 243 -9.75 -2.27 22.79
C GLY A 243 -9.11 -0.89 22.59
N ASP A 244 -8.21 -0.78 21.61
CA ASP A 244 -7.31 0.36 21.42
C ASP A 244 -7.63 1.18 20.14
N GLY A 245 -8.71 0.83 19.43
CA GLY A 245 -9.15 1.49 18.22
C GLY A 245 -8.12 1.38 17.08
N PRO A 246 -8.06 2.39 16.18
CA PRO A 246 -7.12 2.39 15.07
C PRO A 246 -5.65 2.27 15.49
N LYS A 247 -5.27 2.82 16.66
CA LYS A 247 -3.89 2.73 17.16
C LYS A 247 -3.49 1.31 17.51
N GLY A 248 -4.41 0.55 18.13
CA GLY A 248 -4.22 -0.87 18.43
C GLY A 248 -4.02 -1.69 17.16
N VAL A 249 -4.89 -1.50 16.18
CA VAL A 249 -4.79 -2.16 14.86
C VAL A 249 -3.47 -1.86 14.17
N ILE A 250 -3.08 -0.58 14.09
CA ILE A 250 -1.83 -0.18 13.42
C ILE A 250 -0.62 -0.81 14.12
N ALA A 251 -0.60 -0.78 15.46
CA ALA A 251 0.49 -1.36 16.24
C ALA A 251 0.55 -2.89 16.08
N HIS A 252 -0.60 -3.57 16.13
CA HIS A 252 -0.67 -5.02 15.96
C HIS A 252 -0.22 -5.43 14.55
N VAL A 253 -0.74 -4.78 13.50
CA VAL A 253 -0.32 -5.03 12.11
C VAL A 253 1.19 -4.84 11.96
N LYS A 254 1.74 -3.73 12.48
CA LYS A 254 3.18 -3.47 12.44
C LYS A 254 3.99 -4.59 13.11
N ASN A 255 3.51 -5.12 14.23
CA ASN A 255 4.28 -6.08 15.04
C ASN A 255 4.12 -7.53 14.56
N THR A 256 3.04 -7.85 13.84
CA THR A 256 2.69 -9.25 13.51
C THR A 256 2.73 -9.55 12.04
N VAL A 257 2.62 -8.54 11.16
CA VAL A 257 2.59 -8.74 9.70
C VAL A 257 3.97 -8.43 9.11
N PRO A 258 4.74 -9.45 8.68
CA PRO A 258 6.11 -9.23 8.18
C PRO A 258 6.11 -8.28 6.99
N GLY A 259 6.85 -7.18 7.08
CA GLY A 259 6.98 -6.21 5.98
C GLY A 259 5.90 -5.13 5.92
N LEU A 260 4.96 -5.08 6.87
CA LEU A 260 4.10 -3.90 7.07
C LEU A 260 4.64 -3.03 8.22
N GLY A 261 4.73 -1.73 7.94
CA GLY A 261 4.95 -0.70 8.97
C GLY A 261 3.66 0.05 9.28
N ASN A 262 3.79 1.22 9.91
CA ASN A 262 2.66 2.09 10.26
C ASN A 262 1.77 2.39 9.05
N ILE A 263 2.36 2.78 7.91
CA ILE A 263 1.62 3.08 6.67
C ILE A 263 0.74 1.89 6.23
N GLY A 264 1.25 0.66 6.38
CA GLY A 264 0.48 -0.54 6.07
C GLY A 264 -0.72 -0.73 7.00
N GLY A 265 -0.49 -0.58 8.31
CA GLY A 265 -1.55 -0.60 9.31
C GLY A 265 -2.60 0.48 9.10
N GLU A 266 -2.19 1.70 8.72
CA GLU A 266 -3.08 2.82 8.43
C GLU A 266 -3.96 2.54 7.20
N ILE A 267 -3.38 2.04 6.11
CA ILE A 267 -4.14 1.64 4.91
C ILE A 267 -5.14 0.52 5.25
N PHE A 268 -4.71 -0.47 6.05
CA PHE A 268 -5.57 -1.56 6.49
C PHE A 268 -6.74 -1.04 7.32
N ALA A 269 -6.47 -0.23 8.36
CA ALA A 269 -7.49 0.35 9.23
C ALA A 269 -8.49 1.22 8.45
N ARG A 270 -8.01 2.03 7.49
CA ARG A 270 -8.88 2.83 6.62
C ARG A 270 -9.88 1.97 5.85
N ARG A 271 -9.47 0.81 5.33
CA ARG A 271 -10.37 0.01 4.48
C ARG A 271 -11.24 -0.96 5.26
N VAL A 272 -10.68 -1.61 6.28
CA VAL A 272 -11.36 -2.68 7.00
C VAL A 272 -12.55 -2.18 7.83
N GLN A 273 -12.61 -0.88 8.17
CA GLN A 273 -13.71 -0.30 8.95
C GLN A 273 -15.12 -0.45 8.32
N CYS A 274 -15.23 -0.81 7.04
CA CYS A 274 -16.53 -1.09 6.40
C CYS A 274 -16.80 -2.59 6.22
N VAL A 275 -16.01 -3.44 6.89
CA VAL A 275 -16.21 -4.89 6.97
C VAL A 275 -16.94 -5.22 8.27
N ASP A 276 -17.91 -6.12 8.19
CA ASP A 276 -18.71 -6.57 9.35
C ASP A 276 -17.80 -6.95 10.54
N GLY A 277 -18.10 -6.39 11.71
CA GLY A 277 -17.34 -6.61 12.94
C GLY A 277 -16.18 -5.63 13.19
N TRP A 278 -15.88 -4.72 12.27
CA TRP A 278 -14.79 -3.73 12.41
C TRP A 278 -15.25 -2.27 12.49
N GLY A 279 -16.48 -2.00 12.04
CA GLY A 279 -17.06 -0.66 11.96
C GLY A 279 -16.94 0.11 13.26
N ASP A 280 -17.62 -0.30 14.31
CA ASP A 280 -17.71 0.46 15.57
C ASP A 280 -16.36 0.77 16.22
N ALA A 281 -15.36 -0.11 16.03
CA ALA A 281 -14.03 0.04 16.60
C ALA A 281 -13.16 1.07 15.88
N LEU A 282 -13.35 1.19 14.56
CA LEU A 282 -12.51 2.02 13.70
C LEU A 282 -13.24 3.25 13.19
N TRP A 283 -14.56 3.25 13.17
CA TRP A 283 -15.36 4.27 12.56
C TRP A 283 -15.45 5.54 13.42
N PRO A 284 -15.28 6.75 12.83
CA PRO A 284 -14.69 7.03 11.52
C PRO A 284 -13.16 7.11 11.59
N TYR A 285 -12.44 6.39 10.73
CA TYR A 285 -10.98 6.48 10.63
C TYR A 285 -10.52 6.89 9.23
N ALA A 286 -9.59 7.83 9.18
CA ALA A 286 -8.88 8.20 7.96
C ALA A 286 -7.40 8.45 8.30
N ASP A 287 -6.51 7.85 7.52
CA ASP A 287 -5.08 8.15 7.60
C ASP A 287 -4.77 9.55 7.05
N SER A 288 -3.62 10.07 7.45
CA SER A 288 -3.17 11.41 7.13
C SER A 288 -3.12 11.66 5.62
N LYS A 289 -2.60 10.70 4.85
CA LYS A 289 -2.42 10.84 3.40
C LYS A 289 -3.76 10.93 2.66
N ALA A 290 -4.73 10.12 3.05
CA ALA A 290 -6.07 10.20 2.47
C ALA A 290 -6.79 11.50 2.83
N LEU A 291 -6.70 11.97 4.08
CA LEU A 291 -7.27 13.27 4.49
C LEU A 291 -6.60 14.44 3.78
N GLU A 292 -5.28 14.41 3.62
CA GLU A 292 -4.54 15.42 2.83
C GLU A 292 -5.03 15.45 1.38
N ALA A 293 -5.25 14.29 0.77
CA ALA A 293 -5.78 14.23 -0.58
C ALA A 293 -7.21 14.81 -0.69
N VAL A 294 -8.07 14.57 0.30
CA VAL A 294 -9.41 15.18 0.39
C VAL A 294 -9.33 16.71 0.44
N ARG A 295 -8.39 17.25 1.24
CA ARG A 295 -8.13 18.71 1.28
C ARG A 295 -7.57 19.21 -0.05
N GLU A 296 -6.65 18.47 -0.65
CA GLU A 296 -6.02 18.83 -1.92
C GLU A 296 -7.03 18.93 -3.07
N ILE A 297 -8.06 18.08 -3.09
CA ILE A 297 -9.15 18.18 -4.08
C ILE A 297 -10.14 19.31 -3.77
N GLY A 298 -10.06 19.95 -2.61
CA GLY A 298 -10.81 21.17 -2.26
C GLY A 298 -11.98 20.94 -1.30
N ILE A 299 -12.00 19.82 -0.58
CA ILE A 299 -12.96 19.56 0.49
C ILE A 299 -12.25 19.88 1.82
N ASP A 300 -12.62 21.00 2.43
CA ASP A 300 -11.97 21.50 3.65
C ASP A 300 -12.48 20.75 4.89
N VAL A 301 -11.75 19.70 5.29
CA VAL A 301 -12.02 18.87 6.49
C VAL A 301 -10.79 18.86 7.38
N LYS A 302 -10.96 18.95 8.71
CA LYS A 302 -9.82 18.94 9.63
C LYS A 302 -9.41 17.52 10.00
N ASP A 303 -10.37 16.63 10.15
CA ASP A 303 -10.17 15.26 10.63
C ASP A 303 -11.21 14.30 10.02
N ALA A 304 -11.20 13.06 10.51
CA ALA A 304 -12.07 11.99 10.06
C ALA A 304 -13.55 12.27 10.35
N GLU A 305 -13.87 12.90 11.49
CA GLU A 305 -15.24 13.25 11.90
C GLU A 305 -15.80 14.38 11.03
N ASP A 306 -14.99 15.40 10.71
CA ASP A 306 -15.38 16.47 9.79
C ASP A 306 -15.76 15.90 8.41
N LEU A 307 -15.03 14.90 7.90
CA LEU A 307 -15.37 14.24 6.64
C LEU A 307 -16.66 13.42 6.74
N GLN A 308 -16.88 12.70 7.84
CA GLN A 308 -18.13 11.97 8.08
C GLN A 308 -19.32 12.93 8.05
N ASN A 309 -19.25 14.02 8.82
CA ASN A 309 -20.28 15.05 8.87
C ASN A 309 -20.54 15.66 7.49
N ALA A 310 -19.50 15.87 6.68
CA ALA A 310 -19.63 16.38 5.33
C ALA A 310 -20.34 15.39 4.39
N ILE A 311 -20.04 14.09 4.51
CA ILE A 311 -20.71 13.01 3.77
C ILE A 311 -22.20 12.96 4.14
N GLU A 312 -22.51 12.92 5.43
CA GLU A 312 -23.91 12.87 5.92
C GLU A 312 -24.72 14.13 5.52
N GLY A 313 -24.09 15.31 5.58
CA GLY A 313 -24.77 16.58 5.36
C GLY A 313 -24.81 17.08 3.91
N LEU A 314 -23.86 16.69 3.06
CA LEU A 314 -23.72 17.23 1.70
C LEU A 314 -24.04 16.25 0.58
N ILE A 315 -24.02 14.94 0.84
CA ILE A 315 -24.36 13.94 -0.18
C ILE A 315 -25.86 14.01 -0.51
N ASP A 316 -26.15 14.01 -1.81
CA ASP A 316 -27.48 13.72 -2.30
C ASP A 316 -27.57 12.23 -2.61
N TRP A 317 -28.15 11.48 -1.68
CA TRP A 317 -28.32 10.02 -1.79
C TRP A 317 -29.13 9.59 -3.03
N ASN A 318 -29.91 10.50 -3.63
CA ASN A 318 -30.61 10.21 -4.89
C ASN A 318 -29.67 10.25 -6.10
N LEU A 319 -28.55 10.98 -6.00
CA LEU A 319 -27.53 11.10 -7.05
C LEU A 319 -26.43 10.05 -6.92
N VAL A 320 -26.13 9.62 -5.69
CA VAL A 320 -25.01 8.71 -5.36
C VAL A 320 -25.33 7.22 -5.56
N GLY A 321 -26.52 6.88 -6.09
CA GLY A 321 -26.97 5.48 -6.22
C GLY A 321 -26.16 4.55 -7.14
N ASP A 322 -25.30 5.09 -8.01
CA ASP A 322 -24.34 4.30 -8.79
C ASP A 322 -22.91 4.80 -8.54
N LEU A 323 -22.25 4.15 -7.59
CA LEU A 323 -20.83 4.37 -7.32
C LEU A 323 -19.95 3.85 -8.47
N GLY A 324 -20.46 3.06 -9.41
CA GLY A 324 -19.65 2.35 -10.40
C GLY A 324 -18.91 1.16 -9.81
N LEU A 325 -19.40 0.62 -8.69
CA LEU A 325 -18.87 -0.60 -8.07
C LEU A 325 -19.57 -1.85 -8.66
N GLN A 326 -18.83 -2.94 -8.80
CA GLN A 326 -19.28 -4.15 -9.49
C GLN A 326 -20.37 -4.97 -8.76
N GLU A 327 -20.62 -4.70 -7.47
CA GLU A 327 -21.36 -5.66 -6.62
C GLU A 327 -22.62 -5.13 -5.96
N ARG A 328 -22.92 -3.83 -6.05
CA ARG A 328 -24.06 -3.24 -5.35
C ARG A 328 -25.13 -2.77 -6.33
N GLU A 329 -26.02 -3.69 -6.73
CA GLU A 329 -27.40 -3.30 -7.00
C GLU A 329 -28.07 -3.05 -5.64
N VAL A 330 -27.76 -1.91 -5.00
CA VAL A 330 -28.58 -1.46 -3.88
C VAL A 330 -29.94 -1.14 -4.48
N SER A 331 -30.91 -2.01 -4.19
CA SER A 331 -32.30 -1.74 -4.54
C SER A 331 -32.64 -0.36 -3.97
N LYS A 332 -33.17 0.55 -4.79
CA LYS A 332 -33.57 1.93 -4.42
C LYS A 332 -34.68 2.01 -3.35
N GLY A 333 -34.83 0.96 -2.53
CA GLY A 333 -35.63 0.97 -1.33
C GLY A 333 -34.99 1.87 -0.28
N GLN A 334 -35.83 2.34 0.63
CA GLN A 334 -35.43 3.14 1.77
C GLN A 334 -34.59 2.24 2.69
N LEU A 335 -33.27 2.38 2.67
CA LEU A 335 -32.39 1.71 3.62
C LEU A 335 -32.71 2.26 5.02
N VAL A 336 -32.79 1.38 6.02
CA VAL A 336 -33.14 1.74 7.39
C VAL A 336 -32.19 1.03 8.34
N GLY A 337 -31.73 1.74 9.37
CA GLY A 337 -30.89 1.16 10.43
C GLY A 337 -29.49 0.82 9.94
N GLU A 338 -29.03 -0.39 10.27
CA GLU A 338 -27.67 -0.91 10.05
C GLU A 338 -27.24 -0.85 8.57
N ASP A 339 -28.17 -1.08 7.63
CA ASP A 339 -27.87 -1.04 6.20
C ASP A 339 -27.43 0.37 5.73
N MET A 340 -28.03 1.43 6.31
CA MET A 340 -27.68 2.81 6.00
C MET A 340 -26.32 3.18 6.61
N GLU A 341 -26.03 2.68 7.80
CA GLU A 341 -24.75 2.93 8.48
C GLU A 341 -23.59 2.27 7.72
N MET A 342 -23.71 0.99 7.38
CA MET A 342 -22.73 0.28 6.57
C MET A 342 -22.58 0.91 5.17
N GLN A 343 -23.68 1.43 4.62
CA GLN A 343 -23.62 2.24 3.42
C GLN A 343 -22.69 3.43 3.64
N VAL A 344 -23.01 4.35 4.56
CA VAL A 344 -22.22 5.56 4.85
C VAL A 344 -20.74 5.24 5.07
N GLN A 345 -20.42 4.16 5.80
CA GLN A 345 -19.05 3.69 6.00
C GLN A 345 -18.36 3.32 4.68
N THR A 346 -19.08 2.63 3.79
CA THR A 346 -18.58 2.28 2.46
C THR A 346 -18.31 3.53 1.62
N GLU A 347 -19.26 4.49 1.54
CA GLU A 347 -19.01 5.71 0.76
C GLU A 347 -17.88 6.55 1.35
N TYR A 348 -17.73 6.57 2.67
CA TYR A 348 -16.62 7.24 3.34
C TYR A 348 -15.27 6.68 2.90
N VAL A 349 -15.10 5.35 2.93
CA VAL A 349 -13.88 4.70 2.44
C VAL A 349 -13.69 4.99 0.95
N VAL A 350 -14.75 4.89 0.14
CA VAL A 350 -14.68 5.17 -1.31
C VAL A 350 -14.26 6.61 -1.59
N ALA A 351 -14.76 7.59 -0.83
CA ALA A 351 -14.38 8.99 -0.97
C ALA A 351 -12.88 9.19 -0.68
N LEU A 352 -12.37 8.60 0.40
CA LEU A 352 -10.94 8.65 0.74
C LEU A 352 -10.07 8.06 -0.36
N GLU A 353 -10.42 6.86 -0.83
CA GLU A 353 -9.65 6.16 -1.87
C GLU A 353 -9.65 6.91 -3.20
N ARG A 354 -10.78 7.50 -3.57
CA ARG A 354 -10.90 8.26 -4.82
C ARG A 354 -10.19 9.60 -4.75
N ALA A 355 -10.23 10.29 -3.61
CA ALA A 355 -9.46 11.51 -3.41
C ALA A 355 -7.97 11.21 -3.53
N LEU A 356 -7.49 10.18 -2.83
CA LEU A 356 -6.10 9.73 -2.89
C LEU A 356 -5.69 9.33 -4.32
N GLY A 357 -6.50 8.51 -4.99
CA GLY A 357 -6.26 8.13 -6.37
C GLY A 357 -6.20 9.32 -7.34
N CYS A 358 -7.07 10.32 -7.17
CA CYS A 358 -7.07 11.53 -7.99
C CYS A 358 -5.77 12.34 -7.86
N VAL A 359 -5.24 12.46 -6.63
CA VAL A 359 -3.95 13.11 -6.37
C VAL A 359 -2.80 12.30 -7.00
N LEU A 360 -2.79 10.98 -6.81
CA LEU A 360 -1.77 10.09 -7.38
C LEU A 360 -1.76 10.11 -8.92
N GLU A 361 -2.92 10.25 -9.55
CA GLU A 361 -3.05 10.39 -11.01
C GLU A 361 -2.76 11.82 -11.52
N GLY A 362 -2.58 12.79 -10.62
CA GLY A 362 -2.33 14.19 -10.97
C GLY A 362 -3.51 14.89 -11.64
N LYS A 363 -4.75 14.44 -11.37
CA LYS A 363 -5.98 14.87 -12.08
C LYS A 363 -6.87 15.81 -11.26
N VAL A 364 -6.32 16.44 -10.22
CA VAL A 364 -7.08 17.29 -9.27
C VAL A 364 -7.80 18.45 -9.98
N ALA A 365 -7.14 19.10 -10.93
CA ALA A 365 -7.72 20.24 -11.65
C ALA A 365 -8.87 19.81 -12.57
N GLU A 366 -8.70 18.68 -13.26
CA GLU A 366 -9.68 18.08 -14.15
C GLU A 366 -10.91 17.60 -13.37
N LEU A 367 -10.70 16.91 -12.24
CA LEU A 367 -11.77 16.45 -11.35
C LEU A 367 -12.59 17.64 -10.84
N ARG A 368 -11.94 18.72 -10.38
CA ARG A 368 -12.62 19.94 -9.93
C ARG A 368 -13.48 20.56 -11.02
N LYS A 369 -12.96 20.63 -12.25
CA LYS A 369 -13.71 21.17 -13.40
C LYS A 369 -14.90 20.28 -13.77
N ALA A 370 -14.72 18.96 -13.74
CA ALA A 370 -15.77 17.99 -14.02
C ALA A 370 -16.88 18.05 -12.97
N ALA A 371 -16.52 18.11 -11.68
CA ALA A 371 -17.46 18.25 -10.57
C ALA A 371 -18.30 19.54 -10.66
N ALA A 372 -17.67 20.66 -11.01
CA ALA A 372 -18.39 21.94 -11.18
C ALA A 372 -19.43 21.88 -12.31
N SER A 373 -19.19 21.07 -13.34
CA SER A 373 -20.04 20.95 -14.53
C SER A 373 -21.10 19.85 -14.40
N ALA A 374 -20.90 18.87 -13.52
CA ALA A 374 -21.78 17.71 -13.39
C ALA A 374 -23.12 18.04 -12.72
N PHE A 375 -23.17 19.11 -11.92
CA PHE A 375 -24.33 19.50 -11.12
C PHE A 375 -24.67 21.00 -11.26
N SER A 376 -24.32 21.59 -12.40
CA SER A 376 -24.60 23.00 -12.74
C SER A 376 -26.00 23.22 -13.26
#